data_AF-A0A2E7TS12-F1
#
_entry.id   AF-A0A2E7TS12-F1
#
_cell.length_a   1.000
_cell.length_b   1.000
_cell.length_c   1.000
_cell.angle_alpha   90.00
_cell.angle_beta   90.00
_cell.angle_gamma   90.00
#
_symmetry.space_group_name_H-M   'P 1'
#
loop_
_entity.id
_entity.type
_entity.pdbx_description
1 polymer ?
#
loop_
_entity_poly.entity_id
_entity_poly.type
_entity_poly.pdbx_seq_one_letter_code
_entity_poly.pdbx_strand_id
1 'polypeptide(L)'
;MNWVLYIGIFLASIITFYKTKSNGQNILLATSIVLISILSWQSALCVIILTGITTLLQDSKTKAWLGIFLHLIFIVYAAFGKKELTLFNVGLSYYSLQNIGVFLLCIRHKSQKYSFKDLLFANAFFPKFTSGPILLPKEIKALEYNSEFNSKNFNCGINRIVFGFFK
;
A
#
# COMPACT_ATOMS: atom_id res chain seq x y z
N MET A 1 13.65 -15.39 -8.02
CA MET A 1 12.24 -15.03 -7.75
C MET A 1 11.36 -16.06 -8.46
N ASN A 2 10.47 -16.76 -7.73
CA ASN A 2 9.70 -17.87 -8.29
C ASN A 2 8.40 -17.36 -8.95
N TRP A 3 8.51 -16.86 -10.19
CA TRP A 3 7.42 -16.19 -10.91
C TRP A 3 6.13 -17.02 -11.03
N VAL A 4 6.25 -18.35 -11.08
CA VAL A 4 5.12 -19.27 -11.11
C VAL A 4 4.23 -19.11 -9.87
N LEU A 5 4.84 -18.94 -8.69
CA LEU A 5 4.12 -18.73 -7.43
C LEU A 5 3.35 -17.40 -7.44
N TYR A 6 3.98 -16.32 -7.91
CA TYR A 6 3.34 -14.99 -8.00
C TYR A 6 2.15 -14.99 -8.94
N ILE A 7 2.29 -15.62 -10.12
CA ILE A 7 1.20 -15.75 -11.09
C ILE A 7 0.07 -16.60 -10.51
N GLY A 8 0.39 -17.71 -9.84
CA GLY A 8 -0.60 -18.56 -9.18
C GLY A 8 -1.42 -17.82 -8.14
N ILE A 9 -0.76 -17.05 -7.25
CA ILE A 9 -1.44 -16.24 -6.24
C ILE A 9 -2.29 -15.14 -6.88
N PHE A 10 -1.77 -14.48 -7.92
CA PHE A 10 -2.50 -13.46 -8.65
C PHE A 10 -3.78 -14.02 -9.30
N LEU A 11 -3.70 -15.15 -10.01
CA LEU A 11 -4.86 -15.80 -10.62
C LEU A 11 -5.88 -16.26 -9.56
N ALA A 12 -5.42 -16.88 -8.47
CA ALA A 12 -6.27 -17.27 -7.35
C ALA A 12 -6.99 -16.06 -6.72
N SER A 13 -6.30 -14.91 -6.61
CA SER A 13 -6.88 -13.68 -6.08
C SER A 13 -7.97 -13.10 -7.00
N ILE A 14 -7.76 -13.10 -8.32
CA ILE A 14 -8.77 -12.66 -9.30
C ILE A 14 -10.02 -13.53 -9.20
N ILE A 15 -9.83 -14.86 -9.19
CA ILE A 15 -10.95 -15.81 -9.10
C ILE A 15 -11.72 -15.57 -7.80
N THR A 16 -11.02 -15.46 -6.68
CA THR A 16 -11.65 -15.22 -5.37
C THR A 16 -12.37 -13.88 -5.33
N PHE A 17 -11.78 -12.82 -5.90
CA PHE A 17 -12.36 -11.49 -5.95
C PHE A 17 -13.68 -11.44 -6.72
N TYR A 18 -13.76 -12.10 -7.88
CA TYR A 18 -14.98 -12.08 -8.71
C TYR A 18 -16.02 -13.14 -8.33
N LYS A 19 -15.62 -14.30 -7.78
CA LYS A 19 -16.56 -15.37 -7.41
C LYS A 19 -17.18 -15.20 -6.03
N THR A 20 -16.51 -14.50 -5.13
CA THR A 20 -16.95 -14.44 -3.73
C THR A 20 -17.77 -13.18 -3.49
N LYS A 21 -18.94 -13.28 -2.83
CA LYS A 21 -19.70 -12.11 -2.33
C LYS A 21 -19.03 -11.39 -1.15
N SER A 22 -17.79 -11.74 -0.82
CA SER A 22 -17.04 -11.16 0.28
C SER A 22 -16.62 -9.72 -0.06
N ASN A 23 -16.23 -8.95 0.95
CA ASN A 23 -15.71 -7.61 0.77
C ASN A 23 -14.41 -7.67 -0.06
N GLY A 24 -14.48 -7.27 -1.34
CA GLY A 24 -13.37 -7.31 -2.29
C GLY A 24 -12.12 -6.58 -1.80
N GLN A 25 -12.27 -5.51 -1.00
CA GLN A 25 -11.14 -4.82 -0.35
C GLN A 25 -10.33 -5.76 0.54
N ASN A 26 -10.99 -6.66 1.29
CA ASN A 26 -10.30 -7.61 2.17
C ASN A 26 -9.50 -8.62 1.36
N ILE A 27 -10.06 -9.10 0.24
CA ILE A 27 -9.39 -10.06 -0.65
C ILE A 27 -8.14 -9.40 -1.24
N LEU A 28 -8.26 -8.17 -1.74
CA LEU A 28 -7.15 -7.42 -2.32
C LEU A 28 -6.08 -7.09 -1.26
N LEU A 29 -6.51 -6.70 -0.05
CA LEU A 29 -5.59 -6.43 1.06
C LEU A 29 -4.82 -7.69 1.46
N ALA A 30 -5.53 -8.80 1.69
CA ALA A 30 -4.91 -10.06 2.09
C ALA A 30 -3.93 -10.56 1.03
N THR A 31 -4.35 -10.56 -0.25
CA THR A 31 -3.48 -10.92 -1.38
C THR A 31 -2.25 -10.03 -1.42
N SER A 32 -2.42 -8.73 -1.22
CA SER A 32 -1.30 -7.80 -1.27
C SER A 32 -0.30 -8.04 -0.14
N ILE A 33 -0.76 -8.26 1.10
CA ILE A 33 0.11 -8.58 2.23
C ILE A 33 0.87 -9.89 1.97
N VAL A 34 0.21 -10.91 1.41
CA VAL A 34 0.86 -12.19 1.05
C VAL A 34 1.95 -11.95 0.00
N LEU A 35 1.65 -11.21 -1.08
CA LEU A 35 2.63 -10.92 -2.14
C LEU A 35 3.82 -10.09 -1.63
N ILE A 36 3.56 -9.10 -0.77
CA ILE A 36 4.62 -8.32 -0.09
C ILE A 36 5.45 -9.24 0.80
N SER A 37 4.83 -10.14 1.57
CA SER A 37 5.54 -11.04 2.49
C SER A 37 6.45 -12.03 1.75
N ILE A 38 6.01 -12.54 0.60
CA ILE A 38 6.83 -13.41 -0.26
C ILE A 38 8.00 -12.62 -0.86
N LEU A 39 7.79 -11.35 -1.21
CA LEU A 39 8.86 -10.47 -1.69
C LEU A 39 9.87 -10.16 -0.58
N SER A 40 9.39 -9.78 0.60
CA SER A 40 10.16 -9.52 1.82
C SER A 40 9.22 -9.44 3.02
N TRP A 41 9.35 -10.38 3.95
CA TRP A 41 8.56 -10.38 5.18
C TRP A 41 8.81 -9.13 6.04
N GLN A 42 10.03 -8.57 5.99
CA GLN A 42 10.36 -7.32 6.67
C GLN A 42 9.55 -6.15 6.11
N SER A 43 9.34 -6.11 4.79
CA SER A 43 8.51 -5.09 4.13
C SER A 43 7.07 -5.14 4.63
N ALA A 44 6.50 -6.35 4.71
CA ALA A 44 5.13 -6.54 5.20
C ALA A 44 4.97 -6.06 6.66
N LEU A 45 5.91 -6.43 7.53
CA LEU A 45 5.90 -5.96 8.92
C LEU A 45 6.04 -4.44 9.02
N CYS A 46 6.96 -3.84 8.27
CA CYS A 46 7.17 -2.39 8.33
C CYS A 46 5.96 -1.61 7.84
N VAL A 47 5.29 -2.06 6.79
CA VAL A 47 4.04 -1.45 6.32
C VAL A 47 2.97 -1.49 7.40
N ILE A 48 2.80 -2.63 8.07
CA ILE A 48 1.81 -2.80 9.15
C ILE A 48 2.15 -1.88 10.32
N ILE A 49 3.42 -1.86 10.76
CA ILE A 49 3.89 -1.05 11.90
C ILE A 49 3.73 0.45 11.59
N LEU A 50 4.22 0.91 10.43
CA LEU A 50 4.16 2.33 10.05
C LEU A 50 2.72 2.79 9.80
N THR A 51 1.85 1.90 9.32
CA THR A 51 0.40 2.15 9.26
C THR A 51 -0.20 2.27 10.66
N GLY A 52 0.20 1.41 11.60
CA GLY A 52 -0.23 1.47 13.00
C GLY A 52 0.17 2.80 13.67
N ILE A 53 1.45 3.19 13.51
CA ILE A 53 1.97 4.49 13.97
C ILE A 53 1.13 5.64 13.41
N THR A 54 0.84 5.61 12.12
CA THR A 54 0.02 6.65 11.46
C THR A 54 -1.38 6.70 12.03
N THR A 55 -1.99 5.53 12.24
CA THR A 55 -3.35 5.43 12.78
C THR A 55 -3.44 6.01 14.19
N LEU A 56 -2.44 5.77 15.04
CA LEU A 56 -2.41 6.22 16.43
C LEU A 56 -2.06 7.71 16.58
N LEU A 57 -1.27 8.26 15.65
CA LEU A 57 -0.70 9.60 15.77
C LEU A 57 -1.39 10.67 14.91
N GLN A 58 -2.31 10.29 14.01
CA GLN A 58 -3.05 11.24 13.14
C GLN A 58 -4.06 12.14 13.87
N ASP A 59 -4.30 11.93 15.17
CA ASP A 59 -5.41 12.55 15.90
C ASP A 59 -5.16 13.99 16.36
N SER A 60 -3.89 14.38 16.57
CA SER A 60 -3.54 15.70 17.05
C SER A 60 -2.32 16.25 16.32
N LYS A 61 -2.20 17.59 16.25
CA LYS A 61 -1.06 18.24 15.58
C LYS A 61 0.28 17.87 16.21
N THR A 62 0.34 17.77 17.54
CA THR A 62 1.55 17.38 18.28
C THR A 62 1.95 15.94 17.99
N LYS A 63 0.98 15.01 18.00
CA LYS A 63 1.20 13.62 17.63
C LYS A 63 1.57 13.47 16.16
N ALA A 64 0.99 14.26 15.27
CA ALA A 64 1.29 14.23 13.85
C ALA A 64 2.75 14.63 13.57
N TRP A 65 3.28 15.65 14.26
CA TRP A 65 4.72 15.98 14.16
C TRP A 65 5.62 14.84 14.66
N LEU A 66 5.27 14.20 15.78
CA LEU A 66 5.97 13.01 16.26
C LEU A 66 5.90 11.88 15.22
N GLY A 67 4.75 11.68 14.59
CA GLY A 67 4.55 10.70 13.53
C GLY A 67 5.45 10.95 12.33
N ILE A 68 5.53 12.20 11.84
CA ILE A 68 6.45 12.59 10.76
C ILE A 68 7.89 12.26 11.14
N PHE A 69 8.31 12.64 12.35
CA PHE A 69 9.66 12.36 12.83
C PHE A 69 9.98 10.85 12.87
N LEU A 70 9.06 10.03 13.37
CA LEU A 70 9.22 8.56 13.39
C LEU A 70 9.33 7.97 11.98
N HIS A 71 8.50 8.42 11.03
CA HIS A 71 8.60 7.97 9.64
C HIS A 71 9.92 8.37 8.98
N LEU A 72 10.40 9.59 9.23
CA LEU A 72 11.70 10.05 8.71
C LEU A 72 12.86 9.24 9.29
N ILE A 73 12.86 8.95 10.60
CA ILE A 73 13.87 8.06 11.22
C ILE A 73 13.87 6.71 10.52
N PHE A 74 12.69 6.14 10.27
CA PHE A 74 12.57 4.82 9.66
C PHE A 74 13.10 4.81 8.23
N ILE A 75 12.78 5.84 7.42
CA ILE A 75 13.32 6.01 6.07
C ILE A 75 14.84 6.15 6.11
N VAL A 76 15.38 7.01 6.99
CA VAL A 76 16.84 7.24 7.11
C VAL A 76 17.55 5.96 7.51
N TYR A 77 17.04 5.25 8.52
CA TYR A 77 17.59 3.97 8.95
C TYR A 77 17.59 2.95 7.81
N ALA A 78 16.50 2.85 7.06
CA ALA A 78 16.39 1.97 5.91
C ALA A 78 17.39 2.35 4.80
N ALA A 79 17.55 3.65 4.52
CA ALA A 79 18.45 4.16 3.47
C ALA A 79 19.94 3.89 3.76
N PHE A 80 20.36 3.99 5.03
CA PHE A 80 21.77 3.78 5.43
C PHE A 80 22.07 2.33 5.86
N GLY A 81 21.07 1.46 5.93
CA GLY A 81 21.23 0.04 6.25
C GLY A 81 21.97 -0.74 5.15
N LYS A 82 23.18 -1.25 5.44
CA LYS A 82 23.97 -2.09 4.53
C LYS A 82 23.36 -3.51 4.44
N LYS A 83 22.66 -3.85 3.35
CA LYS A 83 22.99 -4.97 2.41
C LYS A 83 21.85 -5.67 1.65
N GLU A 84 20.58 -5.66 2.07
CA GLU A 84 19.55 -6.44 1.32
C GLU A 84 18.20 -5.71 1.14
N LEU A 85 18.17 -4.42 1.47
CA LEU A 85 16.92 -3.68 1.61
C LEU A 85 16.60 -2.81 0.39
N THR A 86 17.21 -2.98 -0.79
CA THR A 86 16.97 -2.05 -1.92
C THR A 86 15.51 -1.99 -2.35
N LEU A 87 14.84 -3.13 -2.52
CA LEU A 87 13.40 -3.17 -2.83
C LEU A 87 12.54 -2.71 -1.64
N PHE A 88 12.97 -3.04 -0.42
CA PHE A 88 12.35 -2.56 0.82
C PHE A 88 12.40 -1.03 0.92
N ASN A 89 13.55 -0.41 0.60
CA ASN A 89 13.80 1.03 0.67
C ASN A 89 12.94 1.78 -0.34
N VAL A 90 12.79 1.22 -1.54
CA VAL A 90 11.96 1.81 -2.58
C VAL A 90 10.50 1.84 -2.12
N GLY A 91 9.92 0.70 -1.74
CA GLY A 91 8.54 0.66 -1.25
C GLY A 91 8.32 1.53 0.00
N LEU A 92 9.26 1.48 0.95
CA LEU A 92 9.21 2.23 2.21
C LEU A 92 9.13 3.73 2.03
N SER A 93 9.90 4.26 1.09
CA SER A 93 9.88 5.69 0.79
C SER A 93 8.49 6.15 0.31
N TYR A 94 7.84 5.38 -0.56
CA TYR A 94 6.52 5.75 -1.11
C TYR A 94 5.43 5.80 -0.04
N TYR A 95 5.28 4.75 0.76
CA TYR A 95 4.20 4.73 1.76
C TYR A 95 4.51 5.60 2.99
N SER A 96 5.78 5.80 3.35
CA SER A 96 6.11 6.78 4.39
C SER A 96 5.78 8.20 3.95
N LEU A 97 6.04 8.57 2.68
CA LEU A 97 5.60 9.86 2.14
C LEU A 97 4.07 9.99 2.13
N GLN A 98 3.36 8.93 1.77
CA GLN A 98 1.88 8.89 1.83
C GLN A 98 1.36 9.15 3.24
N ASN A 99 1.92 8.47 4.24
CA ASN A 99 1.55 8.63 5.65
C ASN A 99 1.93 10.02 6.20
N ILE A 100 3.09 10.58 5.78
CA ILE A 100 3.45 11.98 6.07
C ILE A 100 2.41 12.93 5.49
N GLY A 101 1.88 12.65 4.29
CA GLY A 101 0.76 13.40 3.72
C GLY A 101 -0.47 13.46 4.63
N VAL A 102 -0.82 12.33 5.28
CA VAL A 102 -1.91 12.26 6.27
C VAL A 102 -1.63 13.14 7.48
N PHE A 103 -0.41 13.10 8.02
CA PHE A 103 -0.01 13.94 9.15
C PHE A 103 0.00 15.44 8.81
N LEU A 104 0.53 15.81 7.64
CA LEU A 104 0.54 17.18 7.17
C LEU A 104 -0.87 17.74 7.01
N LEU A 105 -1.82 16.92 6.57
CA LEU A 105 -3.22 17.30 6.50
C LEU A 105 -3.80 17.58 7.91
N CYS A 106 -3.47 16.74 8.90
CA CYS A 106 -3.85 16.98 10.30
C CYS A 106 -3.22 18.26 10.88
N ILE A 107 -2.00 18.63 10.46
CA ILE A 107 -1.33 19.85 10.94
C ILE A 107 -1.97 21.10 10.33
N ARG A 108 -2.22 21.07 9.01
CA ARG A 108 -2.74 22.22 8.24
C ARG A 108 -4.24 22.43 8.40
N HIS A 109 -5.01 21.36 8.50
CA HIS A 109 -6.47 21.40 8.54
C HIS A 109 -7.03 20.63 9.74
N LYS A 110 -8.36 20.52 9.82
CA LYS A 110 -9.02 19.66 10.81
C LYS A 110 -8.62 18.21 10.55
N SER A 111 -8.17 17.50 11.60
CA SER A 111 -7.78 16.09 11.51
C SER A 111 -8.88 15.27 10.83
N GLN A 112 -8.51 14.59 9.75
CA GLN A 112 -9.34 13.56 9.15
C GLN A 112 -8.88 12.23 9.72
N LYS A 113 -9.75 11.58 10.49
CA LYS A 113 -9.46 10.25 11.03
C LYS A 113 -9.67 9.21 9.93
N TYR A 114 -8.61 8.46 9.64
CA TYR A 114 -8.64 7.28 8.78
C TYR A 114 -8.59 6.02 9.64
N SER A 115 -9.34 4.99 9.24
CA SER A 115 -9.23 3.71 9.93
C SER A 115 -7.89 3.06 9.61
N PHE A 116 -7.40 2.21 10.51
CA PHE A 116 -6.21 1.38 10.25
C PHE A 116 -6.36 0.60 8.94
N LYS A 117 -7.55 0.06 8.70
CA LYS A 117 -7.85 -0.72 7.50
C LYS A 117 -7.72 0.10 6.21
N ASP A 118 -8.24 1.33 6.20
CA ASP A 118 -8.18 2.20 5.02
C ASP A 118 -6.73 2.59 4.71
N LEU A 119 -5.97 2.97 5.74
CA LEU A 119 -4.56 3.29 5.61
C LEU A 119 -3.74 2.07 5.19
N LEU A 120 -4.01 0.90 5.77
CA LEU A 120 -3.31 -0.33 5.43
C LEU A 120 -3.60 -0.74 3.98
N PHE A 121 -4.85 -0.62 3.54
CA PHE A 121 -5.20 -0.87 2.15
C PHE A 121 -4.48 0.08 1.21
N ALA A 122 -4.46 1.38 1.51
CA ALA A 122 -3.77 2.37 0.69
C ALA A 122 -2.24 2.17 0.66
N ASN A 123 -1.63 1.72 1.77
CA ASN A 123 -0.18 1.53 1.88
C ASN A 123 0.29 0.17 1.35
N ALA A 124 -0.50 -0.88 1.56
CA ALA A 124 -0.12 -2.26 1.25
C ALA A 124 -0.59 -2.72 -0.13
N PHE A 125 -1.34 -1.93 -0.90
CA PHE A 125 -1.85 -2.37 -2.20
C PHE A 125 -0.71 -2.72 -3.17
N PHE A 126 -0.51 -4.01 -3.42
CA PHE A 126 0.69 -4.55 -4.06
C PHE A 126 1.00 -3.94 -5.44
N PRO A 127 0.01 -3.70 -6.33
CA PRO A 127 0.27 -3.07 -7.63
C PRO A 127 0.89 -1.67 -7.53
N LYS A 128 0.73 -0.99 -6.38
CA LYS A 128 1.33 0.32 -6.11
C LYS A 128 2.55 0.26 -5.20
N PHE A 129 2.82 -0.89 -4.61
CA PHE A 129 3.75 -1.01 -3.48
C PHE A 129 5.19 -0.65 -3.84
N THR A 130 5.67 -1.06 -5.02
CA THR A 130 7.08 -0.85 -5.42
C THR A 130 7.30 0.48 -6.13
N SER A 131 6.35 0.97 -6.92
CA SER A 131 6.54 2.20 -7.72
C SER A 131 5.22 2.83 -8.14
N GLY A 132 4.17 2.64 -7.35
CA GLY A 132 2.86 3.20 -7.64
C GLY A 132 2.76 4.69 -7.33
N PRO A 133 1.72 5.36 -7.84
CA PRO A 133 1.44 6.75 -7.46
C PRO A 133 1.12 6.84 -5.97
N ILE A 134 1.74 7.82 -5.30
CA ILE A 134 1.45 8.20 -3.92
C ILE A 134 0.02 8.76 -3.88
N LEU A 135 -0.84 8.20 -3.03
CA LEU A 135 -2.21 8.66 -2.88
C LEU A 135 -2.27 9.89 -1.99
N LEU A 136 -3.10 10.86 -2.38
CA LEU A 136 -3.44 11.97 -1.50
C LEU A 136 -4.40 11.50 -0.40
N PRO A 137 -4.40 12.11 0.80
CA PRO A 137 -5.29 11.70 1.88
C PRO A 137 -6.78 11.67 1.49
N LYS A 138 -7.22 12.61 0.63
CA LYS A 138 -8.60 12.63 0.11
C LYS A 138 -8.95 11.42 -0.75
N GLU A 139 -7.95 10.79 -1.38
CA GLU A 139 -8.12 9.66 -2.29
C GLU A 139 -8.16 8.34 -1.54
N ILE A 140 -7.60 8.26 -0.32
CA ILE A 140 -7.57 7.04 0.51
C ILE A 140 -8.99 6.51 0.76
N LYS A 141 -9.94 7.40 1.09
CA LYS A 141 -11.35 7.03 1.30
C LYS A 141 -12.13 6.84 -0.01
N ALA A 142 -11.63 7.40 -1.11
CA ALA A 142 -12.25 7.29 -2.43
C ALA A 142 -11.79 6.03 -3.19
N LEU A 143 -11.01 5.15 -2.55
CA LEU A 143 -10.67 3.84 -3.10
C LEU A 143 -11.91 2.93 -3.06
N GLU A 144 -12.83 3.18 -3.97
CA GLU A 144 -13.95 2.28 -4.22
C GLU A 144 -13.45 1.02 -4.93
N TYR A 145 -13.91 -0.13 -4.45
CA TYR A 145 -13.74 -1.39 -5.15
C TYR A 145 -15.10 -1.79 -5.69
N ASN A 146 -15.18 -2.05 -7.00
CA ASN A 146 -16.34 -2.70 -7.58
C ASN A 146 -15.98 -4.17 -7.82
N SER A 147 -16.70 -5.07 -7.15
CA SER A 147 -16.56 -6.52 -7.35
C SER A 147 -17.28 -7.01 -8.61
N GLU A 148 -18.09 -6.17 -9.25
CA GLU A 148 -18.70 -6.49 -10.54
C GLU A 148 -17.64 -6.54 -11.64
N PHE A 149 -17.72 -7.58 -12.46
CA PHE A 149 -16.81 -7.73 -13.58
C PHE A 149 -17.06 -6.63 -14.62
N ASN A 150 -16.01 -5.88 -14.94
CA ASN A 150 -16.03 -4.84 -15.94
C ASN A 150 -15.03 -5.19 -17.05
N SER A 151 -15.55 -5.60 -18.21
CA SER A 151 -14.76 -6.02 -19.37
C SER A 151 -13.84 -4.92 -19.89
N LYS A 152 -14.27 -3.65 -19.83
CA LYS A 152 -13.46 -2.49 -20.22
C LYS A 152 -12.23 -2.36 -19.33
N ASN A 153 -12.40 -2.47 -18.01
CA ASN A 153 -11.29 -2.43 -17.06
C ASN A 153 -10.33 -3.61 -17.25
N PHE A 154 -10.87 -4.81 -17.50
CA PHE A 154 -10.07 -6.00 -17.78
C PHE A 154 -9.20 -5.83 -19.04
N ASN A 155 -9.80 -5.37 -20.14
CA ASN A 155 -9.07 -5.10 -21.40
C ASN A 155 -8.01 -4.00 -21.22
N CYS A 156 -8.34 -2.91 -20.51
CA CYS A 156 -7.36 -1.88 -20.18
C CYS A 156 -6.19 -2.44 -19.33
N GLY A 157 -6.47 -3.35 -18.40
CA GLY A 157 -5.46 -4.03 -17.59
C GLY A 157 -4.52 -4.88 -18.43
N ILE A 158 -5.06 -5.73 -19.31
CA ILE A 158 -4.27 -6.53 -20.25
C ILE A 158 -3.41 -5.62 -21.13
N ASN A 159 -3.99 -4.57 -21.72
CA ASN A 159 -3.24 -3.64 -22.55
C ASN A 159 -2.05 -3.02 -21.79
N ARG A 160 -2.24 -2.62 -20.53
CA ARG A 160 -1.13 -2.09 -19.70
C ARG A 160 -0.04 -3.12 -19.43
N ILE A 161 -0.40 -4.37 -19.18
CA ILE A 161 0.57 -5.47 -18.99
C ILE A 161 1.36 -5.69 -20.28
N VAL A 162 0.68 -5.80 -21.42
CA VAL A 162 1.29 -5.98 -22.74
C VAL A 162 2.23 -4.81 -23.06
N PHE A 163 1.78 -3.57 -22.92
CA PHE A 163 2.63 -2.40 -23.09
C PHE A 163 3.84 -2.38 -22.16
N GLY A 164 3.69 -2.90 -20.93
CA GLY A 164 4.79 -3.03 -19.98
C GLY A 164 5.87 -4.02 -20.43
N PHE A 165 5.53 -5.06 -21.21
CA PHE A 165 6.51 -6.00 -21.77
C PHE A 165 7.29 -5.45 -22.97
N PHE A 166 6.77 -4.41 -23.64
CA PHE A 166 7.40 -3.78 -24.80
C PHE A 166 8.21 -2.51 -24.45
N LYS A 167 8.33 -2.17 -23.17
CA LYS A 167 9.18 -1.09 -22.66
C LYS A 167 10.36 -1.66 -21.89
#